data_AF-A0A517TN44-F1
#
_entry.id   AF-A0A517TN44-F1
#
_cell.length_a   1.000
_cell.length_b   1.000
_cell.length_c   1.000
_cell.angle_alpha   90.00
_cell.angle_beta   90.00
_cell.angle_gamma   90.00
#
_symmetry.space_group_name_H-M   'P 1'
#
loop_
_entity.id
_entity.type
_entity.pdbx_description
1 polymer ?
#
loop_
_entity_poly.entity_id
_entity_poly.type
_entity_poly.pdbx_seq_one_letter_code
_entity_poly.pdbx_strand_id
1 'polypeptide(L)'
;MQADHEATADPNYEPPPHLSDRAATLWRDVVPRRAKTPGRVAMVQTALEALDRADAAREAVEVAGMTTTTKTTGAVHVHPLVKVERESRAQFTKVWGTLNLAYEFAGGIGEPAEAMSPTQVPGVRFEAPEGHTFVPSDDRIDCVEATARRRIRARANLPR
;
A
#
# COMPACT_ATOMS: atom_id res chain seq x y z
N MET A 1 13.07 9.59 49.01
CA MET A 1 13.26 10.85 48.27
C MET A 1 13.12 10.53 46.79
N GLN A 2 11.92 10.72 46.25
CA GLN A 2 11.62 10.65 44.82
C GLN A 2 10.82 11.91 44.53
N ALA A 3 11.46 12.91 43.94
CA ALA A 3 10.80 14.15 43.57
C ALA A 3 11.60 14.84 42.46
N ASP A 4 11.82 14.16 41.34
CA ASP A 4 12.27 14.79 40.10
C ASP A 4 11.31 14.38 38.96
N HIS A 5 10.04 14.76 39.08
CA HIS A 5 9.17 14.92 37.92
C HIS A 5 9.43 16.30 37.33
N GLU A 6 10.63 16.47 36.75
CA GLU A 6 10.99 17.68 36.05
C GLU A 6 10.14 17.78 34.79
N ALA A 7 9.25 18.78 34.78
CA ALA A 7 8.44 19.17 33.66
C ALA A 7 9.35 19.49 32.48
N THR A 8 9.53 18.50 31.61
CA THR A 8 10.30 18.63 30.37
C THR A 8 9.50 19.55 29.46
N ALA A 9 10.07 20.72 29.18
CA ALA A 9 9.60 21.70 28.21
C ALA A 9 8.97 21.00 27.00
N ASP A 10 7.78 21.44 26.59
CA ASP A 10 7.11 20.92 25.39
C ASP A 10 8.15 20.82 24.27
N PRO A 11 8.60 19.62 23.89
CA PRO A 11 9.63 19.50 22.87
C PRO A 11 9.01 20.06 21.60
N ASN A 12 9.55 21.18 21.15
CA ASN A 12 9.15 21.78 19.88
C ASN A 12 9.45 20.75 18.80
N TYR A 13 8.43 19.99 18.39
CA TYR A 13 8.53 18.93 17.41
C TYR A 13 8.59 19.56 16.02
N GLU A 14 9.69 20.22 15.70
CA GLU A 14 9.91 20.76 14.37
C GLU A 14 10.03 19.61 13.35
N PRO A 15 9.35 19.71 12.20
CA PRO A 15 9.48 18.70 11.15
C PRO A 15 10.92 18.71 10.60
N PRO A 16 11.49 17.53 10.29
CA PRO A 16 12.77 17.45 9.61
C PRO A 16 12.76 18.24 8.29
N PRO A 17 13.87 18.94 7.95
CA PRO A 17 13.89 19.91 6.84
C PRO A 17 13.83 19.27 5.45
N HIS A 18 14.06 17.95 5.35
CA HIS A 18 14.03 17.20 4.09
C HIS A 18 12.65 16.61 3.78
N LEU A 19 11.66 16.78 4.66
CA LEU A 19 10.30 16.36 4.40
C LEU A 19 9.61 17.30 3.41
N SER A 20 8.75 16.74 2.56
CA SER A 20 7.88 17.55 1.71
C SER A 20 6.92 18.42 2.54
N ASP A 21 6.38 19.50 1.95
CA ASP A 21 5.39 20.35 2.63
C ASP A 21 4.16 19.57 3.11
N ARG A 22 3.77 18.56 2.33
CA ARG A 22 2.67 17.65 2.67
C ARG A 22 3.05 16.79 3.89
N ALA A 23 4.23 16.18 3.89
CA ALA A 23 4.71 15.39 5.02
C ALA A 23 4.92 16.25 6.28
N ALA A 24 5.47 17.45 6.13
CA ALA A 24 5.63 18.42 7.22
C ALA A 24 4.27 18.83 7.83
N THR A 25 3.23 18.94 7.01
CA THR A 25 1.87 19.20 7.50
C THR A 25 1.35 18.03 8.34
N LEU A 26 1.52 16.79 7.87
CA LEU A 26 1.15 15.60 8.64
C LEU A 26 1.95 15.46 9.94
N TRP A 27 3.24 15.81 9.92
CA TRP A 27 4.09 15.82 11.10
C TRP A 27 3.53 16.75 12.19
N ARG A 28 3.24 18.00 11.82
CA ARG A 28 2.72 19.01 12.75
C ARG A 28 1.37 18.62 13.35
N ASP A 29 0.54 17.88 12.62
CA ASP A 29 -0.75 17.40 13.13
C ASP A 29 -0.61 16.17 14.04
N VAL A 30 0.20 15.18 13.63
CA VAL A 30 0.26 13.87 14.29
C VAL A 30 1.21 13.85 15.48
N VAL A 31 2.39 14.46 15.36
CA VAL A 31 3.45 14.30 16.37
C VAL A 31 3.05 14.86 17.73
N PRO A 32 2.58 16.13 17.84
CA PRO A 32 2.19 16.70 19.14
C PRO A 32 1.04 15.93 19.82
N ARG A 33 0.15 15.34 19.02
CA ARG A 33 -1.07 14.68 19.51
C ARG A 33 -0.87 13.21 19.86
N ARG A 34 -0.13 12.46 19.03
CA ARG A 34 -0.13 10.99 19.05
C ARG A 34 1.27 10.36 19.13
N ALA A 35 2.36 11.13 19.03
CA ALA A 35 3.73 10.61 19.08
C ALA A 35 4.63 11.40 20.05
N LYS A 36 4.36 11.27 21.36
CA LYS A 36 5.11 11.97 22.43
C LYS A 36 6.44 11.33 22.79
N THR A 37 6.61 10.04 22.49
CA THR A 37 7.84 9.29 22.82
C THR A 37 8.83 9.32 21.65
N PRO A 38 10.15 9.37 21.90
CA PRO A 38 11.15 9.46 20.83
C PRO A 38 11.08 8.30 19.83
N GLY A 39 10.77 7.08 20.31
CA GLY A 39 10.56 5.93 19.43
C GLY A 39 9.37 6.10 18.48
N ARG A 40 8.25 6.67 18.96
CA ARG A 40 7.09 6.96 18.11
C ARG A 40 7.38 8.08 17.12
N VAL A 41 8.11 9.11 17.52
CA VAL A 41 8.54 10.19 16.62
C VAL A 41 9.38 9.63 15.47
N ALA A 42 10.36 8.77 15.76
CA ALA A 42 11.19 8.13 14.74
C ALA A 42 10.38 7.24 13.77
N MET A 43 9.37 6.55 14.27
CA MET A 43 8.45 5.77 13.42
C MET A 43 7.60 6.67 12.53
N VAL A 44 7.06 7.79 13.05
CA VAL A 44 6.32 8.76 12.24
C VAL A 44 7.22 9.33 11.14
N GLN A 45 8.47 9.70 11.49
CA GLN A 45 9.46 10.16 10.52
C GLN A 45 9.65 9.14 9.39
N THR A 46 9.90 7.88 9.75
CA THR A 46 10.14 6.80 8.78
C THR A 46 8.93 6.58 7.86
N ALA A 47 7.71 6.71 8.39
CA ALA A 47 6.50 6.61 7.60
C ALA A 47 6.40 7.76 6.59
N LEU A 48 6.65 9.00 7.03
CA LEU A 48 6.55 10.17 6.16
C LEU A 48 7.63 10.19 5.07
N GLU A 49 8.86 9.77 5.38
CA GLU A 49 9.92 9.59 4.38
C GLU A 49 9.55 8.52 3.33
N ALA A 50 8.87 7.45 3.75
CA ALA A 50 8.35 6.44 2.82
C ALA A 50 7.20 7.00 1.95
N LEU A 51 6.37 7.89 2.48
CA LEU A 51 5.33 8.58 1.70
C LEU A 51 5.96 9.50 0.64
N ASP A 52 6.94 10.32 1.03
CA ASP A 52 7.64 11.22 0.11
C ASP A 52 8.34 10.45 -1.02
N ARG A 53 8.96 9.31 -0.70
CA ARG A 53 9.56 8.43 -1.71
C ARG A 53 8.53 7.85 -2.67
N ALA A 54 7.33 7.51 -2.18
CA ALA A 54 6.25 7.01 -3.03
C ALA A 54 5.73 8.09 -3.98
N ASP A 55 5.57 9.32 -3.49
CA ASP A 55 5.11 10.45 -4.30
C ASP A 55 6.16 10.80 -5.38
N ALA A 56 7.45 10.87 -5.03
CA ALA A 56 8.52 11.09 -6.00
C ALA A 56 8.61 9.97 -7.06
N ALA A 57 8.43 8.71 -6.67
CA ALA A 57 8.42 7.58 -7.61
C ALA A 57 7.22 7.68 -8.56
N ARG A 58 6.06 8.10 -8.06
CA ARG A 58 4.85 8.29 -8.86
C ARG A 58 5.04 9.38 -9.89
N GLU A 59 5.53 10.55 -9.50
CA GLU A 59 5.81 11.67 -10.42
C GLU A 59 6.74 11.23 -11.55
N ALA A 60 7.81 10.49 -11.22
CA ALA A 60 8.74 9.98 -12.21
C ALA A 60 8.09 8.95 -13.17
N VAL A 61 7.19 8.09 -12.68
CA VAL A 61 6.44 7.12 -13.50
C VAL A 61 5.41 7.83 -14.39
N GLU A 62 4.75 8.88 -13.91
CA GLU A 62 3.81 9.66 -14.72
C GLU A 62 4.51 10.34 -15.90
N VAL A 63 5.74 10.83 -15.71
CA VAL A 63 6.57 11.41 -16.78
C VAL A 63 7.14 10.35 -17.74
N ALA A 64 7.68 9.25 -17.22
CA ALA A 64 8.36 8.23 -18.02
C ALA A 64 7.41 7.21 -18.69
N GLY A 65 6.19 7.08 -18.16
CA GLY A 65 5.25 6.02 -18.52
C GLY A 65 5.44 4.73 -17.70
N MET A 66 4.39 3.92 -17.66
CA MET A 66 4.33 2.72 -16.82
C MET A 66 5.23 1.56 -17.31
N THR A 67 5.64 1.62 -18.58
CA THR A 67 6.45 0.59 -19.23
C THR A 67 7.71 1.18 -19.83
N THR A 68 8.84 0.54 -19.60
CA THR A 68 10.13 0.85 -20.23
C THR A 68 10.48 -0.21 -21.27
N THR A 69 11.00 0.21 -22.41
CA THR A 69 11.44 -0.70 -23.47
C THR A 69 12.95 -0.86 -23.44
N THR A 70 13.41 -2.11 -23.41
CA THR A 70 14.84 -2.40 -23.48
C THR A 70 15.34 -2.12 -24.89
N LYS A 71 16.22 -1.13 -25.05
CA LYS A 71 16.77 -0.72 -26.36
C LYS A 71 17.41 -1.87 -27.14
N THR A 72 18.01 -2.84 -26.45
CA THR A 72 18.75 -3.96 -27.06
C THR A 72 17.85 -5.11 -27.53
N THR A 73 16.80 -5.43 -26.79
CA THR A 73 15.97 -6.63 -27.01
C THR A 73 14.55 -6.29 -27.48
N GLY A 74 14.14 -5.01 -27.45
CA GLY A 74 12.78 -4.58 -27.77
C GLY A 74 11.71 -5.04 -26.78
N ALA A 75 12.10 -5.73 -25.71
CA ALA A 75 11.17 -6.24 -24.71
C ALA A 75 10.60 -5.09 -23.86
N VAL A 76 9.29 -5.14 -23.62
CA VAL A 76 8.55 -4.20 -22.77
C VAL A 76 8.57 -4.72 -21.34
N HIS A 77 9.11 -3.94 -20.41
CA HIS A 77 9.13 -4.23 -18.98
C HIS A 77 8.38 -3.16 -18.20
N VAL A 78 7.86 -3.53 -17.03
CA VAL A 78 7.30 -2.55 -16.07
C VAL A 78 8.41 -1.63 -15.59
N HIS A 79 8.12 -0.34 -15.47
CA HIS A 79 9.09 0.64 -14.99
C HIS A 79 9.56 0.27 -13.56
N PRO A 80 10.87 0.22 -13.26
CA PRO A 80 11.36 -0.22 -11.96
C PRO A 80 10.84 0.62 -10.79
N LEU A 81 10.57 1.91 -11.02
CA LEU A 81 10.00 2.81 -10.00
C LEU A 81 8.58 2.43 -9.58
N VAL A 82 7.82 1.69 -10.40
CA VAL A 82 6.49 1.18 -10.01
C VAL A 82 6.62 0.24 -8.80
N LYS A 83 7.70 -0.56 -8.77
CA LYS A 83 7.99 -1.43 -7.63
C LYS A 83 8.35 -0.61 -6.39
N VAL A 84 9.18 0.42 -6.55
CA VAL A 84 9.60 1.33 -5.47
C VAL A 84 8.41 2.06 -4.86
N GLU A 85 7.50 2.57 -5.71
CA GLU A 85 6.27 3.21 -5.28
C GLU A 85 5.44 2.24 -4.43
N ARG A 86 5.19 1.03 -4.94
CA ARG A 86 4.41 0.01 -4.24
C ARG A 86 4.99 -0.33 -2.88
N GLU A 87 6.30 -0.56 -2.80
CA GLU A 87 6.98 -0.91 -1.55
C GLU A 87 6.97 0.24 -0.55
N SER A 88 7.17 1.48 -1.01
CA SER A 88 7.15 2.67 -0.17
C SER A 88 5.75 2.94 0.40
N ARG A 89 4.70 2.78 -0.42
CA ARG A 89 3.30 2.82 0.04
C ARG A 89 3.00 1.75 1.09
N ALA A 90 3.46 0.52 0.88
CA ALA A 90 3.26 -0.57 1.82
C ALA A 90 3.99 -0.34 3.15
N GLN A 91 5.20 0.24 3.10
CA GLN A 91 5.94 0.61 4.30
C GLN A 91 5.21 1.70 5.08
N PHE A 92 4.72 2.75 4.40
CA PHE A 92 3.92 3.80 5.02
C PHE A 92 2.71 3.21 5.75
N THR A 93 1.86 2.44 5.07
CA THR A 93 0.64 1.88 5.67
C THR A 93 0.94 0.94 6.83
N LYS A 94 2.00 0.12 6.74
CA LYS A 94 2.42 -0.78 7.82
C LYS A 94 2.86 -0.02 9.07
N VAL A 95 3.71 1.00 8.92
CA VAL A 95 4.18 1.80 10.06
C VAL A 95 3.03 2.61 10.65
N TRP A 96 2.18 3.20 9.81
CA TRP A 96 1.01 3.97 10.23
C TRP A 96 0.00 3.13 11.00
N GLY A 97 -0.25 1.89 10.55
CA GLY A 97 -1.09 0.91 11.24
C GLY A 97 -0.48 0.48 12.58
N THR A 98 0.84 0.27 12.62
CA THR A 98 1.55 -0.10 13.86
C THR A 98 1.47 1.01 14.92
N LEU A 99 1.42 2.27 14.50
CA LEU A 99 1.25 3.42 15.40
C LEU A 99 -0.20 3.65 15.85
N ASN A 100 -1.14 2.85 15.33
CA ASN A 100 -2.59 2.98 15.50
C ASN A 100 -3.10 4.40 15.15
N LEU A 101 -2.55 4.96 14.06
CA LEU A 101 -2.94 6.28 13.54
C LEU A 101 -4.03 6.18 12.46
N ALA A 102 -4.39 4.97 12.03
CA ALA A 102 -5.49 4.74 11.12
C ALA A 102 -6.80 4.95 11.89
N TYR A 103 -7.57 5.97 11.50
CA TYR A 103 -8.94 6.30 11.91
C TYR A 103 -9.42 5.58 13.19
N GLU A 104 -9.45 6.30 14.31
CA GLU A 104 -10.42 6.02 15.38
C GLU A 104 -11.80 6.26 14.78
N PHE A 105 -12.39 5.26 14.14
CA PHE A 105 -13.83 5.24 13.99
C PHE A 105 -14.36 5.19 15.42
N ALA A 106 -14.88 6.33 15.91
CA ALA A 106 -15.44 6.50 17.25
C ALA A 106 -16.77 5.73 17.41
N GLY A 107 -16.74 4.45 17.04
CA GLY A 107 -17.85 3.51 16.93
C GLY A 107 -17.35 2.10 16.62
N GLY A 108 -16.48 1.54 17.47
CA GLY A 108 -16.26 0.09 17.57
C GLY A 108 -15.43 -0.56 16.47
N ILE A 109 -14.12 -0.70 16.71
CA ILE A 109 -13.33 -1.82 16.16
C ILE A 109 -13.01 -2.71 17.36
N GLY A 110 -14.02 -3.50 17.72
CA GLY A 110 -14.03 -4.36 18.90
C GLY A 110 -15.24 -5.29 18.96
N GLU A 111 -16.15 -5.27 17.98
CA GLU A 111 -16.93 -6.47 17.69
C GLU A 111 -16.08 -7.33 16.74
N PRO A 112 -15.75 -8.58 17.10
CA PRO A 112 -15.13 -9.49 16.16
C PRO A 112 -16.03 -9.58 14.93
N ALA A 113 -15.44 -9.82 13.76
CA ALA A 113 -16.15 -10.12 12.53
C ALA A 113 -16.88 -11.48 12.63
N GLU A 114 -17.82 -11.59 13.56
CA GLU A 114 -18.77 -12.67 13.64
C GLU A 114 -19.82 -12.40 12.56
N ALA A 115 -19.62 -13.04 11.41
CA ALA A 115 -20.60 -13.18 10.34
C ALA A 115 -21.23 -11.86 9.85
N MET A 116 -20.48 -11.09 9.05
CA MET A 116 -21.11 -10.38 7.95
C MET A 116 -21.63 -11.43 6.95
N SER A 117 -22.83 -11.95 7.21
CA SER A 117 -23.60 -12.70 6.22
C SER A 117 -23.78 -11.80 4.99
N PRO A 118 -23.55 -12.30 3.77
CA PRO A 118 -23.80 -11.55 2.54
C PRO A 118 -25.31 -11.47 2.31
N THR A 119 -26.04 -10.71 3.10
CA THR A 119 -27.46 -10.46 2.87
C THR A 119 -27.84 -9.12 3.46
N GLN A 120 -28.57 -8.33 2.66
CA GLN A 120 -29.18 -7.04 2.98
C GLN A 120 -28.25 -5.81 2.91
N VAL A 121 -27.97 -5.34 1.69
CA VAL A 121 -27.82 -3.90 1.44
C VAL A 121 -29.24 -3.34 1.28
N PRO A 122 -29.79 -2.55 2.23
CA PRO A 122 -31.12 -1.99 2.08
C PRO A 122 -31.07 -0.79 1.11
N GLY A 123 -31.79 -0.89 0.00
CA GLY A 123 -32.02 0.25 -0.92
C GLY A 123 -31.38 0.13 -2.30
N VAL A 124 -30.56 -0.89 -2.57
CA VAL A 124 -30.12 -1.20 -3.95
C VAL A 124 -30.99 -2.32 -4.49
N ARG A 125 -32.12 -1.95 -5.09
CA ARG A 125 -32.93 -2.89 -5.89
C ARG A 125 -32.16 -3.14 -7.19
N PHE A 126 -31.35 -4.19 -7.21
CA PHE A 126 -30.76 -4.68 -8.45
C PHE A 126 -31.90 -5.40 -9.19
N GLU A 127 -32.63 -4.67 -10.05
CA GLU A 127 -33.56 -5.31 -10.98
C GLU A 127 -32.73 -6.12 -11.96
N ALA A 128 -32.70 -7.45 -11.74
CA ALA A 128 -32.12 -8.39 -12.67
C ALA A 128 -32.89 -8.26 -13.99
N PRO A 129 -32.22 -8.02 -15.14
CA PRO A 129 -32.89 -8.10 -16.43
C PRO A 129 -33.34 -9.56 -16.62
N GLU A 130 -34.65 -9.78 -16.60
CA GLU A 130 -35.24 -11.06 -16.94
C GLU A 130 -34.80 -11.45 -18.35
N GLY A 131 -34.12 -12.60 -18.48
CA GLY A 131 -33.90 -13.23 -19.79
C GLY A 131 -32.46 -13.56 -20.17
N HIS A 132 -31.44 -13.35 -19.31
CA HIS A 132 -30.10 -13.87 -19.60
C HIS A 132 -29.73 -15.00 -18.66
N THR A 133 -29.96 -16.24 -19.12
CA THR A 133 -29.33 -17.44 -18.55
C THR A 133 -27.82 -17.26 -18.65
N PHE A 134 -27.19 -16.92 -17.53
CA PHE A 134 -25.76 -16.98 -17.36
C PHE A 134 -25.34 -18.46 -17.49
N VAL A 135 -24.87 -18.83 -18.68
CA VAL A 135 -24.18 -20.09 -18.90
C VAL A 135 -22.75 -19.87 -18.39
N PRO A 136 -22.28 -20.57 -17.36
CA PRO A 136 -20.88 -20.52 -16.99
C PRO A 136 -20.06 -21.15 -18.13
N SER A 137 -19.46 -20.31 -18.99
CA SER A 137 -18.48 -20.77 -19.97
C SER A 137 -17.20 -21.08 -19.21
N ASP A 138 -16.94 -22.38 -19.09
CA ASP A 138 -15.81 -23.03 -18.42
C ASP A 138 -14.48 -22.82 -19.20
N ASP A 139 -14.17 -21.57 -19.59
CA ASP A 139 -13.06 -21.22 -20.50
C ASP A 139 -12.00 -20.30 -19.86
N ARG A 140 -12.00 -20.14 -18.53
CA ARG A 140 -11.03 -19.25 -17.85
C ARG A 140 -10.08 -19.93 -16.88
N ILE A 141 -10.03 -21.26 -16.86
CA ILE A 141 -9.03 -22.03 -16.12
C ILE A 141 -8.15 -22.82 -17.10
N ASP A 142 -7.56 -22.17 -18.11
CA ASP A 142 -6.56 -22.85 -18.96
C ASP A 142 -5.37 -21.98 -19.41
N CYS A 143 -5.32 -20.69 -19.05
CA CYS A 143 -4.19 -19.84 -19.48
C CYS A 143 -2.93 -19.96 -18.60
N VAL A 144 -3.02 -20.45 -17.36
CA VAL A 144 -1.87 -20.50 -16.44
C VAL A 144 -1.10 -21.82 -16.53
N GLU A 145 -1.72 -22.94 -16.91
CA GLU A 145 -1.02 -24.23 -17.06
C GLU A 145 -0.37 -24.44 -18.45
N ALA A 146 -0.84 -23.76 -19.50
CA ALA A 146 -0.32 -23.94 -20.86
C ALA A 146 1.15 -23.46 -21.03
N THR A 147 1.62 -22.55 -20.17
CA THR A 147 2.99 -22.01 -20.24
C THR A 147 4.01 -22.91 -19.52
N ALA A 148 3.60 -23.72 -18.54
CA ALA A 148 4.48 -24.60 -17.78
C ALA A 148 4.92 -25.85 -18.59
N ARG A 149 4.06 -26.36 -19.48
CA ARG A 149 4.35 -27.59 -20.26
C ARG A 149 5.26 -27.36 -21.47
N ARG A 150 5.43 -26.12 -21.96
CA ARG A 150 6.36 -25.80 -23.05
C ARG A 150 7.85 -25.80 -22.67
N ARG A 151 8.18 -25.66 -21.38
CA ARG A 151 9.59 -25.68 -20.91
C ARG A 151 10.16 -27.08 -20.69
N ILE A 152 9.32 -28.11 -20.52
CA ILE A 152 9.80 -29.47 -20.27
C ILE A 152 10.13 -30.22 -21.58
N ARG A 153 9.48 -29.88 -22.71
CA ARG A 153 9.71 -30.56 -24.00
C ARG A 153 10.90 -30.05 -24.81
N ALA A 154 11.48 -28.89 -24.46
CA ALA A 154 12.62 -28.32 -25.18
C ALA A 154 14.00 -28.89 -24.74
N ARG A 155 14.05 -29.78 -23.73
CA ARG A 155 15.30 -30.37 -23.22
C ARG A 155 15.55 -31.81 -23.69
N ALA A 156 14.66 -32.37 -24.50
CA ALA A 156 14.72 -33.77 -24.95
C ALA A 156 15.16 -33.96 -26.42
N ASN A 157 15.57 -32.90 -27.13
CA ASN A 157 15.92 -32.99 -28.55
C ASN A 157 17.22 -32.24 -28.88
N LEU A 158 18.29 -32.57 -28.16
CA LEU A 158 19.66 -32.23 -28.55
C LEU A 158 20.28 -33.46 -29.23
N PRO A 159 20.74 -33.38 -30.49
CA PRO A 159 21.54 -34.44 -31.09
C PRO A 159 22.87 -34.57 -30.33
N ARG A 160 23.35 -35.81 -30.17
CA ARG A 160 24.66 -36.13 -29.57
C ARG A 160 25.81 -35.62 -30.43
#